data_AF-A0A2N3GB63-F1
#
_entry.id   AF-A0A2N3GB63-F1
#
_cell.length_a   1.000
_cell.length_b   1.000
_cell.length_c   1.000
_cell.angle_alpha   90.00
_cell.angle_beta   90.00
_cell.angle_gamma   90.00
#
_symmetry.space_group_name_H-M   'P 1'
#
loop_
_entity.id
_entity.type
_entity.pdbx_description
1 polymer ?
#
loop_
_entity_poly.entity_id
_entity_poly.type
_entity_poly.pdbx_seq_one_letter_code
_entity_poly.pdbx_strand_id
1 'polypeptide(L)'
;MRILGIEPYYGGSHRAVLDGLVERIDADWTLLTLPARKWKWRMRGSAITFAADLRERHAARLATGESGPGFDLLFASTFVNLAELYGLAAEALAGVPSILYFHENQFAYPNRHVADWDYQFPLTNVTSALTASTCVFNSHYTRRTFVGEIDAFMREFPDHRPRNLAEEIDAKSCVIAPPFDPAPFDAVPLVRGARPRIVWPHRWEHDKDPETFFAAVARLANEGLDFEVAVAGQSFRETAQGMHEAAMALGDRLVHVGEPESRDDYAALLASSDVAVSTATNEFFGLAMMEACYAGATPLMPDRLAYVDLYPVEYRYDGMDELVARLGALVLERPSPGAARELASRYTFDAMVGEYAALFGRVWADSD
;
A
#
# COMPACT_ATOMS: atom_id res chain seq x y z
N MET A 1 -19.25 17.50 -7.43
CA MET A 1 -19.35 16.04 -7.64
C MET A 1 -19.63 15.41 -6.27
N ARG A 2 -20.56 14.46 -6.19
CA ARG A 2 -20.89 13.69 -4.99
C ARG A 2 -20.20 12.34 -5.06
N ILE A 3 -19.23 12.11 -4.18
CA ILE A 3 -18.36 10.92 -4.24
C ILE A 3 -18.66 10.01 -3.06
N LEU A 4 -18.95 8.74 -3.35
CA LEU A 4 -19.04 7.69 -2.35
C LEU A 4 -17.67 7.01 -2.20
N GLY A 5 -16.98 7.28 -1.10
CA GLY A 5 -15.74 6.61 -0.72
C GLY A 5 -16.01 5.35 0.10
N ILE A 6 -15.59 4.18 -0.37
CA ILE A 6 -15.77 2.89 0.32
C ILE A 6 -14.43 2.28 0.69
N GLU A 7 -14.16 2.16 1.98
CA GLU A 7 -12.94 1.51 2.49
C GLU A 7 -13.28 0.50 3.60
N PRO A 8 -13.48 -0.79 3.25
CA PRO A 8 -13.77 -1.82 4.23
C PRO A 8 -12.61 -2.16 5.17
N TYR A 9 -11.38 -1.77 4.86
CA TYR A 9 -10.19 -1.94 5.70
C TYR A 9 -9.55 -0.59 6.02
N TYR A 10 -10.29 0.24 6.74
CA TYR A 10 -9.90 1.63 7.00
C TYR A 10 -8.85 1.73 8.12
N GLY A 11 -7.58 1.66 7.73
CA GLY A 11 -6.41 1.80 8.58
C GLY A 11 -5.11 1.87 7.76
N GLY A 12 -3.99 2.19 8.41
CA GLY A 12 -2.68 2.30 7.74
C GLY A 12 -2.74 3.18 6.48
N SER A 13 -2.12 2.71 5.39
CA SER A 13 -2.06 3.41 4.11
C SER A 13 -3.42 3.59 3.44
N HIS A 14 -4.37 2.68 3.62
CA HIS A 14 -5.72 2.80 3.05
C HIS A 14 -6.42 4.05 3.59
N ARG A 15 -6.40 4.21 4.91
CA ARG A 15 -6.94 5.39 5.59
C ARG A 15 -6.18 6.65 5.18
N ALA A 16 -4.84 6.62 5.20
CA ALA A 16 -4.03 7.79 4.89
C ALA A 16 -4.29 8.33 3.47
N VAL A 17 -4.39 7.43 2.48
CA VAL A 17 -4.73 7.81 1.11
C VAL A 17 -6.14 8.38 1.03
N LEU A 18 -7.14 7.70 1.57
CA LEU A 18 -8.53 8.16 1.49
C LEU A 18 -8.74 9.51 2.19
N ASP A 19 -8.22 9.66 3.42
CA ASP A 19 -8.33 10.91 4.19
C ASP A 19 -7.65 12.06 3.45
N GLY A 20 -6.43 11.85 2.95
CA GLY A 20 -5.72 12.93 2.26
C GLY A 20 -6.32 13.30 0.91
N LEU A 21 -6.99 12.36 0.20
CA LEU A 21 -7.79 12.68 -0.99
C LEU A 21 -9.05 13.49 -0.62
N VAL A 22 -9.76 13.11 0.44
CA VAL A 22 -10.96 13.83 0.93
C VAL A 22 -10.59 15.26 1.33
N GLU A 23 -9.44 15.46 1.95
CA GLU A 23 -8.95 16.80 2.34
C GLU A 23 -8.59 17.70 1.15
N ARG A 24 -8.18 17.13 0.02
CA ARG A 24 -7.55 17.89 -1.09
C ARG A 24 -8.35 17.91 -2.39
N ILE A 25 -9.33 17.03 -2.54
CA ILE A 25 -10.25 17.02 -3.69
C ILE A 25 -11.58 17.62 -3.25
N ASP A 26 -11.90 18.80 -3.79
CA ASP A 26 -13.17 19.49 -3.55
C ASP A 26 -14.34 18.72 -4.18
N ALA A 27 -15.04 17.96 -3.34
CA ALA A 27 -16.21 17.17 -3.68
C ALA A 27 -17.08 16.96 -2.43
N ASP A 28 -18.35 16.61 -2.64
CA ASP A 28 -19.25 16.21 -1.57
C ASP A 28 -19.02 14.72 -1.26
N TRP A 29 -18.19 14.45 -0.26
CA TRP A 29 -17.78 13.10 0.11
C TRP A 29 -18.74 12.45 1.11
N THR A 30 -19.19 11.24 0.80
CA THR A 30 -19.79 10.31 1.76
C THR A 30 -18.87 9.12 1.94
N LEU A 31 -18.46 8.83 3.17
CA LEU A 31 -17.54 7.74 3.47
C LEU A 31 -18.27 6.57 4.16
N LEU A 32 -18.10 5.37 3.61
CA LEU A 32 -18.48 4.11 4.25
C LEU A 32 -17.23 3.32 4.56
N THR A 33 -16.94 3.19 5.85
CA THR A 33 -15.69 2.59 6.34
C THR A 33 -15.94 1.50 7.37
N LEU A 34 -15.01 0.56 7.46
CA LEU A 34 -14.99 -0.43 8.53
C LEU A 34 -13.59 -0.51 9.15
N PRO A 35 -13.47 -0.80 10.47
CA PRO A 35 -12.16 -0.89 11.11
C PRO A 35 -11.25 -1.93 10.44
N ALA A 36 -9.98 -1.56 10.25
CA ALA A 36 -8.89 -2.38 9.70
C ALA A 36 -8.54 -3.60 10.58
N ARG A 37 -9.42 -4.59 10.59
CA ARG A 37 -9.26 -5.87 11.28
C ARG A 37 -10.06 -6.94 10.57
N LYS A 38 -9.62 -8.20 10.69
CA LYS A 38 -10.30 -9.36 10.10
C LYS A 38 -10.49 -9.18 8.59
N TRP A 39 -9.39 -8.94 7.87
CA TRP A 39 -9.36 -8.61 6.44
C TRP A 39 -10.20 -9.58 5.58
N LYS A 40 -10.16 -10.90 5.86
CA LYS A 40 -11.00 -11.91 5.20
C LYS A 40 -12.50 -11.63 5.33
N TRP A 41 -12.94 -11.22 6.53
CA TRP A 41 -14.33 -10.81 6.75
C TRP A 41 -14.64 -9.47 6.08
N ARG A 42 -13.68 -8.54 6.01
CA ARG A 42 -13.86 -7.30 5.25
C ARG A 42 -14.14 -7.57 3.78
N MET A 43 -13.40 -8.49 3.17
CA MET A 43 -13.63 -8.88 1.78
C MET A 43 -14.99 -9.52 1.49
N ARG A 44 -15.56 -10.26 2.44
CA ARG A 44 -16.80 -11.02 2.21
C ARG A 44 -18.06 -10.39 2.81
N GLY A 45 -17.93 -9.63 3.89
CA GLY A 45 -19.06 -9.07 4.64
C GLY A 45 -19.31 -7.58 4.39
N SER A 46 -18.37 -6.87 3.75
CA SER A 46 -18.48 -5.42 3.56
C SER A 46 -19.61 -5.03 2.63
N ALA A 47 -19.77 -5.72 1.49
CA ALA A 47 -20.84 -5.44 0.53
C ALA A 47 -22.23 -5.53 1.19
N ILE A 48 -22.46 -6.55 2.02
CA ILE A 48 -23.72 -6.72 2.79
C ILE A 48 -23.94 -5.54 3.74
N THR A 49 -22.90 -5.17 4.49
CA THR A 49 -22.97 -4.11 5.49
C THR A 49 -23.26 -2.76 4.84
N PHE A 50 -22.51 -2.41 3.79
CA PHE A 50 -22.64 -1.13 3.11
C PHE A 50 -23.91 -1.05 2.26
N ALA A 51 -24.38 -2.16 1.67
CA ALA A 51 -25.65 -2.17 0.95
C ALA A 51 -26.86 -1.92 1.86
N ALA A 52 -26.81 -2.32 3.13
CA ALA A 52 -27.87 -1.99 4.07
C ALA A 52 -27.92 -0.48 4.35
N ASP A 53 -26.77 0.13 4.66
CA ASP A 53 -26.66 1.57 4.90
C ASP A 53 -27.05 2.39 3.64
N LEU A 54 -26.57 2.00 2.46
CA LEU A 54 -26.91 2.67 1.20
C LEU A 54 -28.41 2.64 0.89
N ARG A 55 -29.09 1.51 1.13
CA ARG A 55 -30.54 1.41 0.94
C ARG A 55 -31.31 2.31 1.91
N GLU A 56 -30.88 2.40 3.16
CA GLU A 56 -31.49 3.31 4.14
C GLU A 56 -31.34 4.77 3.72
N ARG A 57 -30.14 5.18 3.31
CA ARG A 57 -29.87 6.54 2.79
C ARG A 57 -30.68 6.85 1.54
N HIS A 58 -30.75 5.90 0.61
CA HIS A 58 -31.53 6.05 -0.60
C HIS A 58 -33.02 6.22 -0.29
N ALA A 59 -33.58 5.40 0.59
CA ALA A 59 -34.97 5.53 1.02
C ALA A 59 -35.26 6.88 1.70
N ALA A 60 -34.34 7.36 2.57
CA ALA A 60 -34.46 8.67 3.19
C ALA A 60 -34.43 9.82 2.17
N ARG A 61 -33.59 9.71 1.14
CA ARG A 61 -33.49 10.67 0.03
C ARG A 61 -34.75 10.67 -0.86
N LEU A 62 -35.30 9.50 -1.17
CA LEU A 62 -36.56 9.43 -1.91
C LEU A 62 -37.70 10.10 -1.11
N ALA A 63 -37.68 9.99 0.22
CA ALA A 63 -38.68 10.64 1.08
C ALA A 63 -38.59 12.18 1.09
N THR A 64 -37.46 12.78 0.71
CA THR A 64 -37.32 14.24 0.54
C THR A 64 -37.73 14.73 -0.85
N GLY A 65 -38.18 13.83 -1.73
CA GLY A 65 -38.61 14.14 -3.10
C GLY A 65 -37.48 14.16 -4.13
N GLU A 66 -36.26 13.80 -3.74
CA GLU A 66 -35.15 13.61 -4.67
C GLU A 66 -35.29 12.27 -5.41
N SER A 67 -34.94 12.23 -6.69
CA SER A 67 -34.99 11.02 -7.53
C SER A 67 -33.60 10.58 -7.99
N GLY A 68 -33.45 9.30 -8.33
CA GLY A 68 -32.23 8.73 -8.90
C GLY A 68 -31.12 8.41 -7.87
N PRO A 69 -29.95 7.95 -8.34
CA PRO A 69 -28.83 7.63 -7.47
C PRO A 69 -28.32 8.87 -6.74
N GLY A 70 -27.79 8.65 -5.53
CA GLY A 70 -27.36 9.73 -4.65
C GLY A 70 -25.96 10.28 -4.92
N PHE A 71 -25.22 9.62 -5.81
CA PHE A 71 -23.80 9.80 -6.01
C PHE A 71 -23.49 9.91 -7.50
N ASP A 72 -22.43 10.63 -7.83
CA ASP A 72 -21.94 10.82 -9.18
C ASP A 72 -20.77 9.85 -9.49
N LEU A 73 -20.07 9.39 -8.45
CA LEU A 73 -18.91 8.50 -8.56
C LEU A 73 -18.77 7.65 -7.29
N LEU A 74 -18.40 6.38 -7.45
CA LEU A 74 -17.99 5.49 -6.38
C LEU A 74 -16.47 5.25 -6.44
N PHE A 75 -15.75 5.55 -5.36
CA PHE A 75 -14.33 5.22 -5.21
C PHE A 75 -14.19 4.17 -4.11
N ALA A 76 -13.74 2.97 -4.46
CA ALA A 76 -13.63 1.85 -3.51
C ALA A 76 -12.27 1.17 -3.58
N SER A 77 -11.83 0.60 -2.46
CA SER A 77 -10.69 -0.32 -2.46
C SER A 77 -11.10 -1.75 -2.84
N THR A 78 -10.11 -2.58 -3.15
CA THR A 78 -10.29 -4.01 -3.49
C THR A 78 -10.85 -4.90 -2.38
N PHE A 79 -11.09 -4.34 -1.20
CA PHE A 79 -11.67 -5.04 -0.06
C PHE A 79 -13.19 -5.21 -0.11
N VAL A 80 -13.87 -4.66 -1.11
CA VAL A 80 -15.30 -4.88 -1.31
C VAL A 80 -15.52 -5.72 -2.56
N ASN A 81 -16.46 -6.67 -2.50
CA ASN A 81 -16.97 -7.26 -3.73
C ASN A 81 -17.92 -6.26 -4.40
N LEU A 82 -17.43 -5.57 -5.42
CA LEU A 82 -18.17 -4.51 -6.10
C LEU A 82 -19.43 -5.06 -6.79
N ALA A 83 -19.34 -6.26 -7.39
CA ALA A 83 -20.49 -6.93 -8.02
C ALA A 83 -21.63 -7.19 -7.02
N GLU A 84 -21.28 -7.71 -5.83
CA GLU A 84 -22.25 -7.95 -4.76
C GLU A 84 -22.82 -6.63 -4.23
N LEU A 85 -22.00 -5.59 -4.08
CA LEU A 85 -22.45 -4.28 -3.62
C LEU A 85 -23.47 -3.65 -4.57
N TYR A 86 -23.16 -3.58 -5.88
CA TYR A 86 -24.11 -3.08 -6.89
C TYR A 86 -25.38 -3.92 -6.94
N GLY A 87 -25.28 -5.25 -6.82
CA GLY A 87 -26.46 -6.12 -6.80
C GLY A 87 -27.35 -5.90 -5.58
N LEU A 88 -26.77 -5.73 -4.39
CA LEU A 88 -27.50 -5.57 -3.14
C LEU A 88 -28.04 -4.14 -2.91
N ALA A 89 -27.41 -3.14 -3.54
CA ALA A 89 -27.76 -1.72 -3.43
C ALA A 89 -28.16 -1.10 -4.78
N ALA A 90 -28.75 -1.88 -5.68
CA ALA A 90 -29.00 -1.50 -7.06
C ALA A 90 -29.76 -0.16 -7.20
N GLU A 91 -30.81 0.08 -6.41
CA GLU A 91 -31.56 1.34 -6.47
C GLU A 91 -30.72 2.57 -6.09
N ALA A 92 -29.78 2.40 -5.16
CA ALA A 92 -28.92 3.48 -4.69
C ALA A 92 -27.73 3.76 -5.63
N LEU A 93 -27.28 2.76 -6.38
CA LEU A 93 -26.05 2.79 -7.17
C LEU A 93 -26.25 2.59 -8.69
N ALA A 94 -27.47 2.39 -9.17
CA ALA A 94 -27.74 2.16 -10.59
C ALA A 94 -27.15 3.30 -11.45
N GLY A 95 -26.30 2.93 -12.41
CA GLY A 95 -25.64 3.88 -13.32
C GLY A 95 -24.51 4.70 -12.72
N VAL A 96 -24.22 4.58 -11.41
CA VAL A 96 -23.09 5.28 -10.79
C VAL A 96 -21.80 4.61 -11.26
N PRO A 97 -20.87 5.30 -11.93
CA PRO A 97 -19.59 4.72 -12.29
C PRO A 97 -18.70 4.48 -11.08
N SER A 98 -17.75 3.56 -11.22
CA SER A 98 -16.85 3.19 -10.13
C SER A 98 -15.39 3.14 -10.51
N ILE A 99 -14.56 3.59 -9.58
CA ILE A 99 -13.12 3.41 -9.55
C ILE A 99 -12.83 2.37 -8.48
N LEU A 100 -12.18 1.28 -8.86
CA LEU A 100 -11.67 0.26 -7.95
C LEU A 100 -10.16 0.42 -7.79
N TYR A 101 -9.72 0.82 -6.59
CA TYR A 101 -8.31 1.06 -6.27
C TYR A 101 -7.65 -0.15 -5.59
N PHE A 102 -6.64 -0.70 -6.24
CA PHE A 102 -5.84 -1.83 -5.79
C PHE A 102 -4.67 -1.33 -4.94
N HIS A 103 -4.89 -1.23 -3.62
CA HIS A 103 -3.80 -1.12 -2.64
C HIS A 103 -2.95 -2.40 -2.59
N GLU A 104 -3.60 -3.53 -2.89
CA GLU A 104 -3.03 -4.87 -2.90
C GLU A 104 -3.86 -5.76 -3.83
N ASN A 105 -3.28 -6.90 -4.22
CA ASN A 105 -3.95 -7.89 -5.05
C ASN A 105 -3.83 -9.30 -4.44
N GLN A 106 -4.93 -10.06 -4.49
CA GLN A 106 -5.06 -11.27 -3.68
C GLN A 106 -4.43 -12.49 -4.36
N PHE A 107 -3.95 -12.36 -5.60
CA PHE A 107 -3.10 -13.37 -6.24
C PHE A 107 -1.70 -13.38 -5.63
N ALA A 108 -1.12 -12.21 -5.37
CA ALA A 108 0.23 -12.08 -4.81
C ALA A 108 0.25 -11.96 -3.27
N TYR A 109 -0.92 -11.90 -2.61
CA TYR A 109 -0.99 -11.74 -1.17
C TYR A 109 -0.41 -12.97 -0.43
N PRO A 110 0.53 -12.77 0.52
CA PRO A 110 1.23 -13.89 1.16
C PRO A 110 0.32 -14.64 2.14
N ASN A 111 -0.23 -15.77 1.70
CA ASN A 111 -0.91 -16.73 2.57
C ASN A 111 0.07 -17.82 3.02
N ARG A 112 0.34 -17.92 4.34
CA ARG A 112 1.20 -18.98 4.90
C ARG A 112 0.64 -20.38 4.65
N HIS A 113 -0.68 -20.50 4.60
CA HIS A 113 -1.42 -21.72 4.28
C HIS A 113 -2.55 -21.35 3.34
N VAL A 114 -2.52 -21.86 2.11
CA VAL A 114 -3.62 -21.70 1.15
C VAL A 114 -4.61 -22.83 1.38
N ALA A 115 -5.83 -22.47 1.77
CA ALA A 115 -6.95 -23.40 1.81
C ALA A 115 -7.87 -23.15 0.60
N ASP A 116 -8.69 -24.15 0.24
CA ASP A 116 -9.61 -24.04 -0.91
C ASP A 116 -10.59 -22.86 -0.79
N TRP A 117 -10.95 -22.43 0.42
CA TRP A 117 -11.78 -21.24 0.59
C TRP A 117 -11.03 -19.94 0.32
N ASP A 118 -9.69 -19.91 0.28
CA ASP A 118 -8.93 -18.67 0.02
C ASP A 118 -9.01 -18.26 -1.46
N TYR A 119 -9.37 -19.17 -2.37
CA TYR A 119 -9.65 -18.87 -3.79
C TYR A 119 -10.79 -17.85 -3.97
N GLN A 120 -11.66 -17.68 -2.97
CA GLN A 120 -12.73 -16.69 -3.03
C GLN A 120 -12.22 -15.23 -3.02
N PHE A 121 -11.02 -14.96 -2.49
CA PHE A 121 -10.50 -13.60 -2.39
C PHE A 121 -9.94 -13.07 -3.72
N PRO A 122 -9.10 -13.83 -4.47
CA PRO A 122 -8.78 -13.44 -5.83
C PRO A 122 -10.02 -13.38 -6.72
N LEU A 123 -10.96 -14.32 -6.58
CA LEU A 123 -12.23 -14.27 -7.31
C LEU A 123 -13.01 -12.98 -7.00
N THR A 124 -13.05 -12.55 -5.73
CA THR A 124 -13.65 -11.26 -5.34
C THR A 124 -12.97 -10.08 -6.02
N ASN A 125 -11.64 -10.06 -6.11
CA ASN A 125 -10.93 -9.01 -6.85
C ASN A 125 -11.26 -9.05 -8.34
N VAL A 126 -11.29 -10.23 -8.98
CA VAL A 126 -11.64 -10.38 -10.41
C VAL A 126 -13.06 -9.91 -10.69
N THR A 127 -14.06 -10.37 -9.92
CA THR A 127 -15.46 -9.96 -10.14
C THR A 127 -15.67 -8.46 -9.90
N SER A 128 -14.95 -7.90 -8.93
CA SER A 128 -14.96 -6.46 -8.68
C SER A 128 -14.32 -5.67 -9.82
N ALA A 129 -13.18 -6.14 -10.34
CA ALA A 129 -12.50 -5.52 -11.47
C ALA A 129 -13.35 -5.55 -12.74
N LEU A 130 -14.04 -6.67 -13.00
CA LEU A 130 -14.99 -6.77 -14.12
C LEU A 130 -16.17 -5.80 -13.95
N THR A 131 -16.62 -5.56 -12.72
CA THR A 131 -17.72 -4.62 -12.45
C THR A 131 -17.31 -3.14 -12.53
N ALA A 132 -16.07 -2.82 -12.15
CA ALA A 132 -15.60 -1.43 -12.07
C ALA A 132 -15.60 -0.73 -13.44
N SER A 133 -15.89 0.58 -13.46
CA SER A 133 -15.70 1.40 -14.66
C SER A 133 -14.21 1.60 -14.97
N THR A 134 -13.38 1.73 -13.93
CA THR A 134 -11.92 1.82 -14.06
C THR A 134 -11.24 1.13 -12.89
N CYS A 135 -10.21 0.35 -13.18
CA CYS A 135 -9.32 -0.22 -12.17
C CYS A 135 -8.06 0.63 -12.05
N VAL A 136 -7.67 0.97 -10.83
CA VAL A 136 -6.45 1.75 -10.56
C VAL A 136 -5.52 0.89 -9.72
N PHE A 137 -4.30 0.69 -10.20
CA PHE A 137 -3.27 -0.06 -9.48
C PHE A 137 -2.25 0.88 -8.87
N ASN A 138 -1.81 0.57 -7.65
CA ASN A 138 -0.79 1.36 -6.95
C ASN A 138 0.62 1.31 -7.61
N SER A 139 0.89 0.31 -8.45
CA SER A 139 2.14 0.18 -9.21
C SER A 139 1.94 -0.63 -10.49
N HIS A 140 2.89 -0.48 -11.43
CA HIS A 140 2.93 -1.32 -12.63
C HIS A 140 3.14 -2.80 -12.28
N TYR A 141 3.97 -3.10 -11.29
CA TYR A 141 4.11 -4.44 -10.73
C TYR A 141 2.76 -5.03 -10.32
N THR A 142 1.98 -4.35 -9.47
CA THR A 142 0.68 -4.86 -9.00
C THR A 142 -0.28 -5.11 -10.16
N ARG A 143 -0.34 -4.22 -11.16
CA ARG A 143 -1.14 -4.40 -12.38
C ARG A 143 -0.71 -5.64 -13.15
N ARG A 144 0.59 -5.76 -13.46
CA ARG A 144 1.15 -6.90 -14.22
C ARG A 144 0.92 -8.22 -13.50
N THR A 145 1.15 -8.29 -12.19
CA THR A 145 0.92 -9.50 -11.41
C THR A 145 -0.56 -9.84 -11.32
N PHE A 146 -1.44 -8.85 -11.15
CA PHE A 146 -2.87 -9.14 -11.07
C PHE A 146 -3.39 -9.66 -12.41
N VAL A 147 -3.13 -8.94 -13.50
CA VAL A 147 -3.64 -9.28 -14.84
C VAL A 147 -3.03 -10.58 -15.35
N GLY A 148 -1.72 -10.79 -15.14
CA GLY A 148 -1.01 -11.98 -15.61
C GLY A 148 -1.45 -13.29 -14.94
N GLU A 149 -1.97 -13.23 -13.71
CA GLU A 149 -2.39 -14.42 -12.96
C GLU A 149 -3.86 -14.83 -13.23
N ILE A 150 -4.69 -13.95 -13.80
CA ILE A 150 -6.12 -14.22 -14.02
C ILE A 150 -6.34 -15.51 -14.82
N ASP A 151 -5.66 -15.66 -15.96
CA ASP A 151 -5.87 -16.81 -16.83
C ASP A 151 -5.42 -18.12 -16.20
N ALA A 152 -4.33 -18.10 -15.42
CA ALA A 152 -3.86 -19.26 -14.68
C ALA A 152 -4.87 -19.67 -13.62
N PHE A 153 -5.34 -18.71 -12.84
CA PHE A 153 -6.35 -18.91 -11.81
C PHE A 153 -7.67 -19.46 -12.39
N MET A 154 -8.18 -18.90 -13.49
CA MET A 154 -9.44 -19.38 -14.08
C MET A 154 -9.32 -20.81 -14.63
N ARG A 155 -8.10 -21.28 -14.96
CA ARG A 155 -7.84 -22.68 -15.35
C ARG A 155 -7.94 -23.67 -14.18
N GLU A 156 -8.02 -23.22 -12.94
CA GLU A 156 -8.17 -24.11 -11.80
C GLU A 156 -9.63 -24.52 -11.56
N PHE A 157 -10.60 -23.78 -12.12
CA PHE A 157 -12.03 -24.06 -11.94
C PHE A 157 -12.53 -25.21 -12.84
N PRO A 158 -13.51 -25.99 -12.38
CA PRO A 158 -13.85 -27.29 -12.99
C PRO A 158 -14.52 -27.19 -14.38
N ASP A 159 -15.28 -26.13 -14.68
CA ASP A 159 -16.04 -26.00 -15.93
C ASP A 159 -16.34 -24.53 -16.28
N HIS A 160 -16.79 -24.26 -17.52
CA HIS A 160 -17.22 -22.94 -18.01
C HIS A 160 -16.23 -21.80 -17.76
N ARG A 161 -14.94 -22.07 -18.00
CA ARG A 161 -13.85 -21.12 -17.78
C ARG A 161 -14.02 -19.91 -18.71
N PRO A 162 -14.32 -18.71 -18.16
CA PRO A 162 -14.41 -17.49 -18.96
C PRO A 162 -13.06 -17.19 -19.59
N ARG A 163 -13.09 -16.60 -20.78
CA ARG A 163 -11.90 -16.21 -21.54
C ARG A 163 -11.84 -14.70 -21.64
N ASN A 164 -10.66 -14.18 -21.91
CA ASN A 164 -10.38 -12.78 -22.16
C ASN A 164 -10.63 -11.84 -20.96
N LEU A 165 -10.75 -12.38 -19.75
CA LEU A 165 -10.99 -11.58 -18.55
C LEU A 165 -9.79 -10.65 -18.25
N ALA A 166 -8.58 -11.15 -18.48
CA ALA A 166 -7.36 -10.38 -18.31
C ALA A 166 -7.35 -9.17 -19.23
N GLU A 167 -7.62 -9.35 -20.53
CA GLU A 167 -7.68 -8.26 -21.51
C GLU A 167 -8.80 -7.26 -21.22
N GLU A 168 -9.99 -7.74 -20.82
CA GLU A 168 -11.12 -6.88 -20.47
C GLU A 168 -10.80 -5.98 -19.27
N ILE A 169 -10.21 -6.55 -18.22
CA ILE A 169 -9.79 -5.78 -17.05
C ILE A 169 -8.65 -4.83 -17.42
N ASP A 170 -7.64 -5.31 -18.15
CA ASP A 170 -6.45 -4.51 -18.49
C ASP A 170 -6.80 -3.27 -19.34
N ALA A 171 -7.76 -3.40 -20.25
CA ALA A 171 -8.24 -2.33 -21.13
C ALA A 171 -8.82 -1.12 -20.38
N LYS A 172 -9.35 -1.33 -19.17
CA LYS A 172 -9.88 -0.28 -18.29
C LYS A 172 -9.02 -0.05 -17.04
N SER A 173 -7.75 -0.44 -17.10
CA SER A 173 -6.83 -0.36 -15.97
C SER A 173 -5.74 0.69 -16.18
N CYS A 174 -5.54 1.56 -15.19
CA CYS A 174 -4.40 2.47 -15.13
C CYS A 174 -3.59 2.29 -13.85
N VAL A 175 -2.45 2.97 -13.75
CA VAL A 175 -1.59 2.98 -12.57
C VAL A 175 -1.54 4.40 -12.02
N ILE A 176 -1.91 4.56 -10.75
CA ILE A 176 -1.72 5.79 -9.98
C ILE A 176 -1.20 5.36 -8.63
N ALA A 177 -0.01 5.83 -8.27
CA ALA A 177 0.63 5.51 -7.01
C ALA A 177 -0.12 6.10 -5.79
N PRO A 178 -0.03 5.46 -4.61
CA PRO A 178 -0.64 5.99 -3.41
C PRO A 178 0.20 7.19 -2.93
N PRO A 179 -0.40 8.37 -2.77
CA PRO A 179 0.31 9.53 -2.27
C PRO A 179 0.60 9.41 -0.77
N PHE A 180 1.62 10.12 -0.29
CA PHE A 180 1.86 10.36 1.12
C PHE A 180 1.89 11.85 1.46
N ASP A 181 1.64 12.17 2.73
CA ASP A 181 1.73 13.55 3.24
C ASP A 181 3.19 13.91 3.54
N PRO A 182 3.77 14.91 2.84
CA PRO A 182 5.14 15.34 3.09
C PRO A 182 5.30 16.16 4.38
N ALA A 183 4.23 16.76 4.90
CA ALA A 183 4.31 17.78 5.95
C ALA A 183 5.09 17.35 7.21
N PRO A 184 4.91 16.13 7.76
CA PRO A 184 5.70 15.68 8.91
C PRO A 184 7.21 15.62 8.62
N PHE A 185 7.58 15.31 7.38
CA PHE A 185 8.98 15.18 6.97
C PHE A 185 9.61 16.51 6.53
N ASP A 186 8.81 17.48 6.10
CA ASP A 186 9.25 18.86 5.84
C ASP A 186 9.55 19.62 7.14
N ALA A 187 8.84 19.29 8.22
CA ALA A 187 9.00 19.93 9.52
C ALA A 187 10.31 19.55 10.24
N VAL A 188 10.99 18.48 9.80
CA VAL A 188 12.15 17.91 10.48
C VAL A 188 13.44 18.20 9.71
N PRO A 189 14.47 18.80 10.33
CA PRO A 189 15.75 19.03 9.66
C PRO A 189 16.51 17.72 9.46
N LEU A 190 17.22 17.62 8.33
CA LEU A 190 18.06 16.47 7.99
C LEU A 190 19.36 16.49 8.80
N VAL A 191 19.32 15.99 10.03
CA VAL A 191 20.48 15.96 10.94
C VAL A 191 20.95 14.52 11.15
N ARG A 192 22.21 14.26 10.82
CA ARG A 192 22.84 12.96 10.98
C ARG A 192 23.63 12.85 12.29
N GLY A 193 23.60 11.66 12.89
CA GLY A 193 24.40 11.34 14.08
C GLY A 193 25.89 11.14 13.78
N ALA A 194 26.69 10.96 14.84
CA ALA A 194 28.13 10.69 14.71
C ALA A 194 28.44 9.36 14.01
N ARG A 195 27.62 8.33 14.26
CA ARG A 195 27.69 7.02 13.62
C ARG A 195 26.71 6.96 12.45
N PRO A 196 27.03 6.23 11.35
CA PRO A 196 26.06 5.90 10.31
C PRO A 196 24.89 5.13 10.91
N ARG A 197 23.66 5.48 10.55
CA ARG A 197 22.44 4.82 11.02
C ARG A 197 21.71 4.11 9.88
N ILE A 198 21.43 2.83 10.08
CA ILE A 198 20.64 1.99 9.20
C ILE A 198 19.24 1.86 9.81
N VAL A 199 18.19 2.17 9.06
CA VAL A 199 16.80 1.97 9.47
C VAL A 199 16.13 0.88 8.64
N TRP A 200 15.38 0.01 9.31
CA TRP A 200 14.45 -0.93 8.70
C TRP A 200 13.02 -0.48 9.06
N PRO A 201 12.34 0.31 8.20
CA PRO A 201 11.08 0.98 8.52
C PRO A 201 9.88 0.12 8.11
N HIS A 202 9.82 -1.13 8.58
CA HIS A 202 8.79 -2.07 8.17
C HIS A 202 7.97 -2.58 9.34
N ARG A 203 6.68 -2.83 9.07
CA ARG A 203 5.83 -3.63 9.95
C ARG A 203 6.51 -4.97 10.22
N TRP A 204 6.39 -5.46 11.45
CA TRP A 204 7.02 -6.71 11.85
C TRP A 204 6.20 -7.89 11.36
N GLU A 205 6.36 -8.22 10.08
CA GLU A 205 5.67 -9.30 9.41
C GLU A 205 6.66 -10.14 8.59
N HIS A 206 6.35 -11.41 8.38
CA HIS A 206 7.24 -12.35 7.67
C HIS A 206 7.49 -11.95 6.22
N ASP A 207 6.49 -11.33 5.57
CA ASP A 207 6.59 -10.86 4.20
C ASP A 207 7.58 -9.69 4.03
N LYS A 208 8.01 -9.07 5.14
CA LYS A 208 9.07 -8.06 5.16
C LYS A 208 10.46 -8.66 5.37
N ASP A 209 10.55 -9.97 5.61
CA ASP A 209 11.79 -10.73 5.75
C ASP A 209 12.82 -10.06 6.68
N PRO A 210 12.48 -9.87 7.97
CA PRO A 210 13.40 -9.30 8.94
C PRO A 210 14.62 -10.21 9.20
N GLU A 211 14.51 -11.52 8.96
CA GLU A 211 15.62 -12.47 9.15
C GLU A 211 16.80 -12.12 8.24
N THR A 212 16.53 -11.86 6.95
CA THR A 212 17.55 -11.37 6.02
C THR A 212 18.17 -10.04 6.47
N PHE A 213 17.36 -9.13 7.01
CA PHE A 213 17.87 -7.84 7.51
C PHE A 213 18.83 -8.03 8.69
N PHE A 214 18.42 -8.78 9.71
CA PHE A 214 19.25 -9.04 10.89
C PHE A 214 20.53 -9.81 10.54
N ALA A 215 20.46 -10.77 9.63
CA ALA A 215 21.64 -11.49 9.15
C ALA A 215 22.64 -10.56 8.44
N ALA A 216 22.16 -9.61 7.63
CA ALA A 216 23.01 -8.65 6.95
C ALA A 216 23.74 -7.72 7.93
N VAL A 217 23.02 -7.10 8.88
CA VAL A 217 23.64 -6.21 9.88
C VAL A 217 24.55 -6.98 10.85
N ALA A 218 24.24 -8.24 11.17
CA ALA A 218 25.13 -9.08 11.97
C ALA A 218 26.46 -9.36 11.24
N ARG A 219 26.44 -9.58 9.92
CA ARG A 219 27.65 -9.72 9.12
C ARG A 219 28.51 -8.46 9.16
N LEU A 220 27.92 -7.28 8.96
CA LEU A 220 28.65 -6.01 9.06
C LEU A 220 29.25 -5.79 10.46
N ALA A 221 28.52 -6.16 11.52
CA ALA A 221 29.02 -6.08 12.88
C ALA A 221 30.22 -7.02 13.11
N ASN A 222 30.17 -8.24 12.59
CA ASN A 222 31.27 -9.21 12.66
C ASN A 222 32.50 -8.79 11.85
N GLU A 223 32.32 -8.00 10.79
CA GLU A 223 33.39 -7.36 10.01
C GLU A 223 33.99 -6.13 10.73
N GLY A 224 33.43 -5.73 11.89
CA GLY A 224 33.96 -4.67 12.73
C GLY A 224 33.53 -3.26 12.34
N LEU A 225 32.56 -3.10 11.43
CA LEU A 225 32.08 -1.78 11.02
C LEU A 225 31.33 -1.10 12.17
N ASP A 226 31.48 0.22 12.33
CA ASP A 226 30.79 0.98 13.36
C ASP A 226 29.53 1.67 12.79
N PHE A 227 28.36 1.34 13.33
CA PHE A 227 27.06 1.84 12.87
C PHE A 227 25.95 1.60 13.90
N GLU A 228 24.86 2.33 13.75
CA GLU A 228 23.61 2.22 14.51
C GLU A 228 22.52 1.54 13.67
N VAL A 229 21.58 0.88 14.35
CA VAL A 229 20.42 0.22 13.75
C VAL A 229 19.14 0.68 14.43
N ALA A 230 18.17 1.08 13.62
CA ALA A 230 16.80 1.37 14.03
C ALA A 230 15.84 0.36 13.38
N VAL A 231 15.11 -0.41 14.19
CA VAL A 231 14.09 -1.35 13.72
C VAL A 231 12.72 -0.76 14.01
N ALA A 232 12.16 -0.05 13.03
CA ALA A 232 10.94 0.73 13.22
C ALA A 232 9.72 0.04 12.62
N GLY A 233 8.60 0.04 13.34
CA GLY A 233 7.32 -0.39 12.80
C GLY A 233 6.43 -1.10 13.81
N GLN A 234 5.15 -1.19 13.45
CA GLN A 234 4.14 -1.87 14.25
C GLN A 234 4.47 -3.36 14.43
N SER A 235 4.30 -3.85 15.66
CA SER A 235 4.49 -5.26 16.02
C SER A 235 3.16 -6.02 16.07
N PHE A 236 3.20 -7.30 15.67
CA PHE A 236 2.08 -8.25 15.83
C PHE A 236 2.49 -9.38 16.77
N ARG A 237 1.51 -9.97 17.47
CA ARG A 237 1.76 -10.95 18.54
C ARG A 237 2.65 -12.12 18.12
N GLU A 238 2.56 -12.57 16.87
CA GLU A 238 3.28 -13.75 16.38
C GLU A 238 4.77 -13.50 16.11
N THR A 239 5.12 -12.28 15.67
CA THR A 239 6.49 -11.92 15.23
C THR A 239 7.27 -11.17 16.31
N ALA A 240 6.58 -10.58 17.30
CA ALA A 240 7.18 -9.68 18.27
C ALA A 240 8.35 -10.29 19.06
N GLN A 241 8.24 -11.55 19.50
CA GLN A 241 9.27 -12.17 20.34
C GLN A 241 10.59 -12.34 19.58
N GLY A 242 10.55 -12.99 18.41
CA GLY A 242 11.75 -13.23 17.60
C GLY A 242 12.40 -11.93 17.10
N MET A 243 11.58 -10.94 16.72
CA MET A 243 12.06 -9.60 16.36
C MET A 243 12.79 -8.92 17.52
N HIS A 244 12.21 -8.98 18.72
CA HIS A 244 12.82 -8.35 19.89
C HIS A 244 14.14 -9.03 20.27
N GLU A 245 14.18 -10.36 20.28
CA GLU A 245 15.41 -11.12 20.55
C GLU A 245 16.52 -10.80 19.53
N ALA A 246 16.19 -10.79 18.23
CA ALA A 246 17.14 -10.46 17.17
C ALA A 246 17.63 -9.00 17.25
N ALA A 247 16.74 -8.05 17.55
CA ALA A 247 17.10 -6.65 17.75
C ALA A 247 18.03 -6.46 18.96
N MET A 248 17.73 -7.11 20.09
CA MET A 248 18.53 -7.01 21.31
C MET A 248 19.93 -7.60 21.15
N ALA A 249 20.12 -8.58 20.25
CA ALA A 249 21.44 -9.12 19.91
C ALA A 249 22.38 -8.09 19.26
N LEU A 250 21.86 -6.96 18.77
CA LEU A 250 22.66 -5.87 18.22
C LEU A 250 23.36 -5.01 19.29
N GLY A 251 23.02 -5.18 20.57
CA GLY A 251 23.70 -4.51 21.70
C GLY A 251 23.70 -2.98 21.58
N ASP A 252 24.89 -2.38 21.65
CA ASP A 252 25.12 -0.92 21.60
C ASP A 252 24.87 -0.29 20.22
N ARG A 253 24.54 -1.12 19.21
CA ARG A 253 24.15 -0.65 17.88
C ARG A 253 22.66 -0.36 17.79
N LEU A 254 21.82 -0.99 18.61
CA LEU A 254 20.38 -0.77 18.57
C LEU A 254 20.02 0.57 19.21
N VAL A 255 19.50 1.50 18.40
CA VAL A 255 19.08 2.84 18.88
C VAL A 255 17.57 3.02 18.93
N HIS A 256 16.82 2.18 18.22
CA HIS A 256 15.36 2.20 18.23
C HIS A 256 14.80 0.81 17.93
N VAL A 257 13.74 0.42 18.64
CA VAL A 257 12.98 -0.82 18.38
C VAL A 257 11.49 -0.60 18.62
N GLY A 258 10.68 -0.90 17.62
CA GLY A 258 9.22 -0.87 17.70
C GLY A 258 8.58 0.29 16.95
N GLU A 259 7.29 0.48 17.17
CA GLU A 259 6.52 1.55 16.54
C GLU A 259 6.86 2.90 17.20
N PRO A 260 7.23 3.93 16.43
CA PRO A 260 7.38 5.29 16.98
C PRO A 260 6.07 5.78 17.61
N GLU A 261 6.16 6.58 18.68
CA GLU A 261 4.99 7.02 19.44
C GLU A 261 4.10 8.00 18.65
N SER A 262 4.71 8.77 17.75
CA SER A 262 4.02 9.73 16.88
C SER A 262 4.59 9.74 15.47
N ARG A 263 3.86 10.41 14.57
CA ARG A 263 4.31 10.64 13.20
C ARG A 263 5.55 11.53 13.13
N ASP A 264 5.68 12.47 14.07
CA ASP A 264 6.83 13.36 14.20
C ASP A 264 8.07 12.57 14.66
N ASP A 265 7.91 11.64 15.61
CA ASP A 265 9.00 10.76 16.06
C ASP A 265 9.48 9.85 14.94
N TYR A 266 8.55 9.33 14.13
CA TYR A 266 8.88 8.57 12.94
C TYR A 266 9.65 9.42 11.91
N ALA A 267 9.18 10.64 11.63
CA ALA A 267 9.88 11.56 10.73
C ALA A 267 11.30 11.91 11.23
N ALA A 268 11.47 12.15 12.54
CA ALA A 268 12.76 12.37 13.17
C ALA A 268 13.68 11.15 13.06
N LEU A 269 13.14 9.95 13.27
CA LEU A 269 13.90 8.70 13.13
C LEU A 269 14.41 8.53 11.69
N LEU A 270 13.56 8.74 10.68
CA LEU A 270 13.98 8.64 9.28
C LEU A 270 14.97 9.75 8.89
N ALA A 271 14.74 10.99 9.31
CA ALA A 271 15.63 12.12 9.03
C ALA A 271 17.02 11.95 9.66
N SER A 272 17.11 11.20 10.76
CA SER A 272 18.39 10.86 11.39
C SER A 272 19.10 9.65 10.77
N SER A 273 18.46 8.90 9.87
CA SER A 273 18.95 7.64 9.33
C SER A 273 19.64 7.80 7.97
N ASP A 274 20.89 7.35 7.86
CA ASP A 274 21.68 7.43 6.63
C ASP A 274 21.13 6.53 5.52
N VAL A 275 20.77 5.30 5.87
CA VAL A 275 20.30 4.27 4.92
C VAL A 275 18.99 3.67 5.40
N ALA A 276 18.00 3.61 4.52
CA ALA A 276 16.78 2.84 4.74
C ALA A 276 16.86 1.54 3.95
N VAL A 277 16.65 0.41 4.62
CA VAL A 277 16.78 -0.92 4.02
C VAL A 277 15.42 -1.61 3.98
N SER A 278 15.06 -2.12 2.81
CA SER A 278 14.01 -3.12 2.67
C SER A 278 14.60 -4.47 2.34
N THR A 279 14.06 -5.50 2.98
CA THR A 279 14.34 -6.92 2.67
C THR A 279 13.11 -7.65 2.16
N ALA A 280 12.01 -6.92 1.93
CA ALA A 280 10.68 -7.48 1.72
C ALA A 280 10.61 -8.55 0.63
N THR A 281 9.91 -9.64 0.95
CA THR A 281 9.54 -10.72 0.02
C THR A 281 8.20 -10.49 -0.64
N ASN A 282 7.37 -9.61 -0.09
CA ASN A 282 6.19 -9.06 -0.73
C ASN A 282 6.05 -7.56 -0.46
N GLU A 283 5.79 -6.80 -1.51
CA GLU A 283 5.55 -5.35 -1.46
C GLU A 283 4.84 -4.89 -2.74
N PHE A 284 3.75 -4.14 -2.58
CA PHE A 284 2.96 -3.64 -3.71
C PHE A 284 3.37 -2.23 -4.13
N PHE A 285 3.88 -1.41 -3.20
CA PHE A 285 4.39 -0.07 -3.50
C PHE A 285 5.58 0.35 -2.63
N GLY A 286 5.54 0.10 -1.32
CA GLY A 286 6.63 0.45 -0.41
C GLY A 286 6.61 1.91 0.08
N LEU A 287 5.46 2.37 0.58
CA LEU A 287 5.30 3.73 1.14
C LEU A 287 6.34 4.06 2.21
N ALA A 288 6.66 3.13 3.11
CA ALA A 288 7.66 3.38 4.15
C ALA A 288 9.07 3.68 3.58
N MET A 289 9.42 3.05 2.45
CA MET A 289 10.68 3.35 1.77
C MET A 289 10.62 4.71 1.06
N MET A 290 9.48 5.07 0.46
CA MET A 290 9.28 6.39 -0.13
C MET A 290 9.35 7.50 0.93
N GLU A 291 8.71 7.31 2.07
CA GLU A 291 8.79 8.21 3.23
C GLU A 291 10.24 8.36 3.71
N ALA A 292 11.00 7.25 3.79
CA ALA A 292 12.40 7.30 4.19
C ALA A 292 13.29 8.04 3.19
N CYS A 293 13.07 7.83 1.88
CA CYS A 293 13.73 8.60 0.83
C CYS A 293 13.43 10.09 0.95
N TYR A 294 12.16 10.43 1.16
CA TYR A 294 11.72 11.81 1.29
C TYR A 294 12.32 12.47 2.53
N ALA A 295 12.31 11.76 3.66
CA ALA A 295 12.97 12.14 4.91
C ALA A 295 14.50 12.12 4.82
N GLY A 296 15.08 11.76 3.66
CA GLY A 296 16.47 11.98 3.33
C GLY A 296 17.40 10.79 3.52
N ALA A 297 16.90 9.61 3.88
CA ALA A 297 17.67 8.37 3.88
C ALA A 297 17.94 7.88 2.44
N THR A 298 19.10 7.27 2.20
CA THR A 298 19.36 6.57 0.95
C THR A 298 18.70 5.20 0.99
N PRO A 299 17.88 4.83 -0.01
CA PRO A 299 17.17 3.57 0.03
C PRO A 299 18.05 2.42 -0.52
N LEU A 300 17.89 1.23 0.06
CA LEU A 300 18.49 -0.02 -0.41
C LEU A 300 17.43 -1.14 -0.32
N MET A 301 17.12 -1.80 -1.43
CA MET A 301 15.98 -2.72 -1.54
C MET A 301 16.27 -3.89 -2.49
N PRO A 302 15.53 -5.00 -2.42
CA PRO A 302 15.79 -6.13 -3.29
C PRO A 302 15.37 -5.83 -4.73
N ASP A 303 16.08 -6.41 -5.71
CA ASP A 303 15.81 -6.27 -7.14
C ASP A 303 14.61 -7.12 -7.61
N ARG A 304 13.44 -6.80 -7.06
CA ARG A 304 12.17 -7.49 -7.31
C ARG A 304 10.98 -6.64 -6.88
N LEU A 305 9.77 -7.17 -7.05
CA LEU A 305 8.52 -6.55 -6.61
C LEU A 305 8.29 -5.19 -7.29
N ALA A 306 7.50 -4.31 -6.67
CA ALA A 306 7.30 -2.94 -7.13
C ALA A 306 8.60 -2.11 -7.16
N TYR A 307 9.65 -2.53 -6.45
CA TYR A 307 10.89 -1.76 -6.38
C TYR A 307 11.61 -1.65 -7.73
N VAL A 308 11.47 -2.65 -8.60
CA VAL A 308 12.05 -2.62 -9.97
C VAL A 308 11.49 -1.47 -10.81
N ASP A 309 10.21 -1.16 -10.64
CA ASP A 309 9.55 -0.07 -11.37
C ASP A 309 9.78 1.29 -10.71
N LEU A 310 10.03 1.31 -9.39
CA LEU A 310 10.04 2.54 -8.58
C LEU A 310 11.43 3.09 -8.32
N TYR A 311 12.47 2.25 -8.30
CA TYR A 311 13.81 2.65 -7.87
C TYR A 311 14.87 2.33 -8.94
N PRO A 312 15.78 3.29 -9.21
CA PRO A 312 16.97 3.05 -10.01
C PRO A 312 17.81 1.85 -9.54
N VAL A 313 18.62 1.28 -10.44
CA VAL A 313 19.40 0.05 -10.19
C VAL A 313 20.47 0.22 -9.10
N GLU A 314 20.96 1.45 -8.91
CA GLU A 314 21.92 1.80 -7.86
C GLU A 314 21.37 1.65 -6.44
N TYR A 315 20.04 1.65 -6.28
CA TYR A 315 19.39 1.41 -5.00
C TYR A 315 18.96 -0.05 -4.81
N ARG A 316 19.10 -0.90 -5.83
CA ARG A 316 18.67 -2.29 -5.77
C ARG A 316 19.84 -3.25 -5.51
N TYR A 317 19.55 -4.37 -4.86
CA TYR A 317 20.51 -5.46 -4.64
C TYR A 317 19.89 -6.81 -5.02
N ASP A 318 20.71 -7.77 -5.46
CA ASP A 318 20.33 -9.16 -5.68
C ASP A 318 21.08 -10.10 -4.71
N GLY A 319 20.31 -10.73 -3.82
CA GLY A 319 20.83 -11.68 -2.84
C GLY A 319 21.58 -11.05 -1.64
N MET A 320 21.91 -11.92 -0.69
CA MET A 320 22.51 -11.53 0.59
C MET A 320 23.90 -10.90 0.45
N ASP A 321 24.75 -11.43 -0.44
CA ASP A 321 26.12 -10.94 -0.56
C ASP A 321 26.17 -9.52 -1.13
N GLU A 322 25.32 -9.19 -2.11
CA GLU A 322 25.22 -7.82 -2.63
C GLU A 322 24.59 -6.87 -1.61
N LEU A 323 23.57 -7.31 -0.86
CA LEU A 323 23.01 -6.54 0.25
C LEU A 323 24.11 -6.13 1.25
N VAL A 324 24.89 -7.10 1.74
CA VAL A 324 25.96 -6.84 2.71
C VAL A 324 27.03 -5.94 2.12
N ALA A 325 27.48 -6.21 0.89
CA ALA A 325 28.52 -5.41 0.24
C ALA A 325 28.09 -3.94 0.05
N ARG A 326 26.87 -3.71 -0.46
CA ARG A 326 26.35 -2.35 -0.69
C ARG A 326 26.05 -1.63 0.62
N LEU A 327 25.47 -2.32 1.60
CA LEU A 327 25.19 -1.72 2.91
C LEU A 327 26.49 -1.36 3.64
N GLY A 328 27.50 -2.22 3.58
CA GLY A 328 28.84 -1.94 4.13
C GLY A 328 29.49 -0.73 3.46
N ALA A 329 29.40 -0.61 2.13
CA ALA A 329 29.88 0.56 1.41
C ALA A 329 29.19 1.85 1.87
N LEU A 330 27.86 1.84 2.04
CA LEU A 330 27.10 3.01 2.52
C LEU A 330 27.38 3.38 3.98
N VAL A 331 27.79 2.41 4.81
CA VAL A 331 28.25 2.65 6.19
C VAL A 331 29.62 3.32 6.19
N LEU A 332 30.55 2.87 5.36
CA LEU A 332 31.91 3.42 5.28
C LEU A 332 31.93 4.80 4.58
N GLU A 333 31.14 4.94 3.52
CA GLU A 333 31.01 6.16 2.73
C GLU A 333 29.58 6.68 2.83
N ARG A 334 29.34 7.49 3.87
CA ARG A 334 28.00 7.99 4.18
C ARG A 334 27.41 8.79 3.02
N PRO A 335 26.19 8.47 2.55
CA PRO A 335 25.56 9.22 1.49
C PRO A 335 25.17 10.62 1.95
N SER A 336 25.13 11.57 1.01
CA SER A 336 24.61 12.91 1.29
C SER A 336 23.13 12.84 1.66
N PRO A 337 22.69 13.47 2.77
CA PRO A 337 21.28 13.48 3.15
C PRO A 337 20.41 14.06 2.04
N GLY A 338 19.27 13.42 1.75
CA GLY A 338 18.31 13.93 0.78
C GLY A 338 18.61 13.61 -0.69
N ALA A 339 19.68 12.86 -1.01
CA ALA A 339 20.00 12.51 -2.39
C ALA A 339 18.86 11.78 -3.13
N ALA A 340 18.05 10.99 -2.40
CA ALA A 340 16.89 10.28 -2.94
C ALA A 340 15.55 11.02 -2.74
N ARG A 341 15.54 12.26 -2.20
CA ARG A 341 14.30 12.99 -1.89
C ARG A 341 13.50 13.32 -3.14
N GLU A 342 14.17 13.68 -4.24
CA GLU A 342 13.49 14.01 -5.50
C GLU A 342 12.71 12.80 -6.04
N LEU A 343 13.26 11.58 -5.93
CA LEU A 343 12.58 10.34 -6.33
C LEU A 343 11.22 10.21 -5.63
N ALA A 344 11.20 10.42 -4.31
CA ALA A 344 9.99 10.31 -3.50
C ALA A 344 9.05 11.51 -3.62
N SER A 345 9.57 12.70 -3.94
CA SER A 345 8.77 13.94 -4.01
C SER A 345 7.60 13.86 -5.01
N ARG A 346 7.74 13.02 -6.03
CA ARG A 346 6.73 12.75 -7.08
C ARG A 346 5.51 12.00 -6.55
N TYR A 347 5.63 11.37 -5.39
CA TYR A 347 4.58 10.57 -4.75
C TYR A 347 3.95 11.28 -3.55
N THR A 348 4.14 12.59 -3.42
CA THR A 348 3.46 13.40 -2.40
C THR A 348 2.04 13.73 -2.83
N PHE A 349 1.14 14.01 -1.87
CA PHE A 349 -0.20 14.49 -2.19
C PHE A 349 -0.20 15.72 -3.10
N ASP A 350 0.70 16.68 -2.86
CA ASP A 350 0.78 17.91 -3.66
C ASP A 350 1.13 17.63 -5.12
N ALA A 351 1.97 16.63 -5.38
CA ALA A 351 2.33 16.20 -6.73
C ALA A 351 1.22 15.38 -7.42
N MET A 352 0.47 14.59 -6.65
CA MET A 352 -0.41 13.55 -7.20
C MET A 352 -1.90 13.91 -7.19
N VAL A 353 -2.36 14.85 -6.36
CA VAL A 353 -3.79 15.15 -6.22
C VAL A 353 -4.45 15.53 -7.55
N GLY A 354 -3.72 16.24 -8.42
CA GLY A 354 -4.20 16.61 -9.75
C GLY A 354 -4.48 15.39 -10.64
N GLU A 355 -3.70 14.32 -10.52
CA GLU A 355 -3.89 13.08 -11.27
C GLU A 355 -5.14 12.33 -10.81
N TYR A 356 -5.37 12.25 -9.49
CA TYR A 356 -6.60 11.69 -8.93
C TYR A 356 -7.84 12.50 -9.32
N ALA A 357 -7.80 13.83 -9.20
CA ALA A 357 -8.90 14.69 -9.59
C ALA A 357 -9.23 14.56 -11.08
N ALA A 358 -8.21 14.48 -11.95
CA ALA A 358 -8.40 14.26 -13.38
C ALA A 358 -8.99 12.86 -13.69
N LEU A 359 -8.56 11.82 -12.97
CA LEU A 359 -9.16 10.49 -13.08
C LEU A 359 -10.64 10.53 -12.69
N PHE A 360 -10.98 11.15 -11.56
CA PHE A 360 -12.36 11.21 -11.07
C PHE A 360 -13.26 11.96 -12.04
N GLY A 361 -12.79 13.10 -12.56
CA GLY A 361 -13.49 13.86 -13.59
C GLY A 361 -13.72 13.07 -14.88
N ARG A 362 -12.71 12.34 -15.35
CA ARG A 362 -12.82 11.48 -16.55
C ARG A 362 -13.84 10.36 -16.36
N VAL A 363 -13.74 9.59 -15.28
CA VAL A 363 -14.63 8.44 -15.05
C VAL A 363 -16.08 8.89 -14.86
N TRP A 364 -16.29 10.03 -14.22
CA TRP A 364 -17.62 10.63 -14.13
C TRP A 364 -18.15 11.04 -15.52
N ALA A 365 -17.35 11.75 -16.32
CA ALA A 365 -17.76 12.25 -17.62
C ALA A 365 -18.02 11.16 -18.67
N ASP A 366 -17.29 10.02 -18.62
CA ASP A 366 -17.48 8.90 -19.55
C ASP A 366 -18.78 8.11 -19.30
N SER A 367 -19.56 8.50 -18.28
CA SER A 367 -20.81 7.82 -17.86
C SER A 367 -22.09 8.57 -18.22
N ASP A 368 -21.96 9.82 -18.67
CA ASP A 368 -23.03 10.64 -19.28
C ASP A 368 -23.08 10.40 -20.80
#